data_AF-A0A1H9P224-F1
#
_entry.id   AF-A0A1H9P224-F1
#
_cell.length_a   1.000
_cell.length_b   1.000
_cell.length_c   1.000
_cell.angle_alpha   90.00
_cell.angle_beta   90.00
_cell.angle_gamma   90.00
#
_symmetry.space_group_name_H-M   'P 1'
#
loop_
_entity.id
_entity.type
_entity.pdbx_description
1 polymer ?
#
loop_
_entity_poly.entity_id
_entity_poly.type
_entity_poly.pdbx_seq_one_letter_code
_entity_poly.pdbx_strand_id
1 'polypeptide(L)'
;MEEKIEKLTAELLAKNPQMSVGRARVWVELLWSDFESTSAKAGYDYRGADYTENLVRQLITSYGDKLHAFAGRNPKYAHLLDASDDMIQ
;
A
#
# COMPACT_ATOMS: atom_id res chain seq x y z
N MET A 1 5.07 13.89 -0.19
CA MET A 1 4.99 12.42 -0.08
C MET A 1 3.92 12.05 0.94
N GLU A 2 4.05 12.53 2.19
CA GLU A 2 3.08 12.27 3.27
C GLU A 2 1.61 12.48 2.87
N GLU A 3 1.24 13.64 2.33
CA GLU A 3 -0.14 13.92 1.87
C GLU A 3 -0.67 12.89 0.84
N LYS A 4 0.22 12.37 -0.03
CA LYS A 4 -0.15 11.36 -1.03
C LYS A 4 -0.39 10.01 -0.36
N ILE A 5 0.43 9.66 0.61
CA ILE A 5 0.28 8.43 1.41
C ILE A 5 -1.03 8.50 2.21
N GLU A 6 -1.33 9.61 2.86
CA GLU A 6 -2.59 9.81 3.61
C GLU A 6 -3.80 9.67 2.69
N LYS A 7 -3.78 10.34 1.53
CA LYS A 7 -4.86 10.27 0.54
C LYS A 7 -5.09 8.84 0.02
N LEU A 8 -4.01 8.15 -0.36
CA LEU A 8 -4.08 6.76 -0.83
C LEU A 8 -4.55 5.81 0.29
N THR A 9 -4.18 6.08 1.54
CA THR A 9 -4.64 5.31 2.71
C THR A 9 -6.15 5.45 2.88
N ALA A 10 -6.68 6.68 2.78
CA ALA A 10 -8.12 6.92 2.83
C ALA A 10 -8.87 6.22 1.69
N GLU A 11 -8.31 6.21 0.48
CA GLU A 11 -8.89 5.51 -0.68
C GLU A 11 -8.90 3.99 -0.49
N LEU A 12 -7.82 3.44 0.08
CA LEU A 12 -7.74 2.00 0.38
C LEU A 12 -8.77 1.61 1.45
N LEU A 13 -8.93 2.41 2.51
CA LEU A 13 -9.95 2.17 3.54
C LEU A 13 -11.36 2.26 2.98
N ALA A 14 -11.64 3.25 2.14
CA ALA A 14 -12.92 3.37 1.46
C ALA A 14 -13.23 2.15 0.59
N LYS A 15 -12.20 1.57 -0.04
CA LYS A 15 -12.33 0.35 -0.86
C LYS A 15 -12.36 -0.94 -0.04
N ASN A 16 -11.76 -0.95 1.15
CA ASN A 16 -11.63 -2.11 2.03
C ASN A 16 -11.85 -1.72 3.50
N PRO A 17 -13.12 -1.53 3.92
CA PRO A 17 -13.46 -1.11 5.28
C PRO A 17 -13.12 -2.14 6.38
N GLN A 18 -12.75 -3.36 5.99
CA GLN A 18 -12.34 -4.43 6.92
C GLN A 18 -10.87 -4.31 7.33
N MET A 19 -10.10 -3.46 6.65
CA MET A 19 -8.71 -3.19 6.97
C MET A 19 -8.60 -2.08 8.02
N SER A 20 -7.70 -2.23 8.99
CA SER A 20 -7.38 -1.14 9.91
C SER A 20 -6.64 0.00 9.18
N VAL A 21 -6.72 1.21 9.72
CA VAL A 21 -6.00 2.39 9.20
C VAL A 21 -4.49 2.15 9.16
N GLY A 22 -3.94 1.58 10.25
CA GLY A 22 -2.51 1.25 10.33
C GLY A 22 -2.09 0.28 9.24
N ARG A 23 -2.83 -0.82 9.06
CA ARG A 23 -2.53 -1.82 8.01
C ARG A 23 -2.69 -1.22 6.61
N ALA A 24 -3.69 -0.38 6.38
CA ALA A 24 -3.87 0.31 5.10
C ALA A 24 -2.68 1.22 4.78
N ARG A 25 -2.20 2.00 5.76
CA ARG A 25 -1.05 2.88 5.60
C ARG A 25 0.22 2.09 5.27
N VAL A 26 0.49 1.00 6.01
CA VAL A 26 1.66 0.15 5.76
C VAL A 26 1.63 -0.45 4.34
N TRP A 27 0.45 -0.88 3.86
CA TRP A 27 0.30 -1.35 2.48
C TRP A 27 0.64 -0.25 1.46
N VAL A 28 0.18 0.97 1.67
CA VAL A 28 0.45 2.09 0.77
C VAL A 28 1.94 2.43 0.73
N GLU A 29 2.58 2.52 1.90
CA GLU A 29 4.03 2.80 2.03
C GLU A 29 4.88 1.70 1.38
N LEU A 30 4.51 0.43 1.59
CA LEU A 30 5.16 -0.72 0.99
C LEU A 30 5.06 -0.68 -0.55
N LEU A 31 3.85 -0.49 -1.09
CA LEU A 31 3.64 -0.43 -2.54
C LEU A 31 4.42 0.73 -3.15
N TRP A 32 4.42 1.89 -2.50
CA TRP A 32 5.20 3.04 -2.92
C TRP A 32 6.69 2.72 -3.00
N SER A 33 7.26 2.16 -1.94
CA SER A 33 8.67 1.80 -1.86
C SER A 33 9.07 0.74 -2.89
N ASP A 34 8.24 -0.29 -3.09
CA ASP A 34 8.49 -1.34 -4.09
C ASP A 34 8.54 -0.73 -5.52
N PHE A 35 7.69 0.26 -5.84
CA PHE A 35 7.72 0.96 -7.13
C PHE A 35 8.95 1.86 -7.31
N GLU A 36 9.34 2.62 -6.29
CA GLU A 36 10.55 3.46 -6.35
C GLU A 36 11.80 2.60 -6.50
N SER A 37 11.90 1.50 -5.75
CA SER A 37 13.02 0.55 -5.84
C SER A 37 13.09 -0.12 -7.22
N THR A 38 11.94 -0.51 -7.77
CA THR A 38 11.88 -1.15 -9.10
C THR A 38 12.29 -0.19 -10.21
N SER A 39 11.83 1.06 -10.15
CA SER A 39 12.18 2.09 -11.14
C SER A 39 13.68 2.38 -11.14
N ALA A 40 14.28 2.51 -9.96
CA ALA A 40 15.72 2.73 -9.82
C ALA A 40 16.56 1.56 -10.36
N LYS A 41 16.12 0.31 -10.12
CA LYS A 41 16.82 -0.91 -10.59
C LYS A 41 16.73 -1.10 -12.10
N ALA A 42 15.62 -0.69 -12.72
CA ALA A 42 15.39 -0.86 -14.15
C ALA A 42 16.09 0.20 -15.02
N GLY A 43 16.84 1.13 -14.41
CA GLY A 43 17.56 2.19 -15.13
C GLY A 43 16.64 3.22 -15.79
N TYR A 44 15.35 3.25 -15.43
CA TYR A 44 14.43 4.29 -15.87
C TYR A 44 14.64 5.54 -15.02
N ASP A 45 14.55 6.71 -15.65
CA ASP A 45 14.45 7.97 -14.92
C ASP A 45 13.23 7.90 -14.00
N TYR A 46 13.48 8.07 -12.70
CA TYR A 46 12.42 8.15 -11.71
C TYR A 46 11.45 9.26 -12.11
N ARG A 47 10.22 8.87 -12.46
CA ARG A 47 9.19 9.78 -12.98
C ARG A 47 8.53 10.66 -11.91
N GLY A 48 9.04 10.63 -10.69
CA GLY A 48 8.56 11.45 -9.57
C GLY A 48 7.38 10.85 -8.82
N ALA A 49 7.05 11.51 -7.70
CA ALA A 49 6.02 11.07 -6.76
C ALA A 49 4.61 11.00 -7.38
N ASP A 50 4.27 11.87 -8.34
CA ASP A 50 2.95 11.85 -8.99
C ASP A 50 2.73 10.57 -9.81
N TYR A 51 3.78 10.10 -10.48
CA TYR A 51 3.71 8.85 -11.24
C TYR A 51 3.56 7.64 -10.31
N THR A 52 4.35 7.60 -9.23
CA THR A 52 4.22 6.56 -8.19
C THR A 52 2.82 6.54 -7.57
N GLU A 53 2.27 7.72 -7.23
CA GLU A 53 0.90 7.82 -6.70
C GLU A 53 -0.12 7.18 -7.64
N ASN A 54 -0.05 7.48 -8.94
CA ASN A 54 -1.00 6.95 -9.92
C ASN A 54 -0.93 5.42 -10.02
N LEU A 55 0.28 4.84 -9.96
CA LEU A 55 0.45 3.38 -9.96
C LEU A 55 -0.12 2.73 -8.71
N VAL A 56 0.16 3.29 -7.53
CA VAL A 56 -0.37 2.78 -6.26
C VAL A 56 -1.90 2.88 -6.24
N ARG A 57 -2.45 4.01 -6.68
CA ARG A 57 -3.90 4.24 -6.84
C ARG A 57 -4.55 3.21 -7.75
N GLN A 58 -3.92 2.86 -8.87
CA GLN A 58 -4.42 1.85 -9.79
C GLN A 58 -4.45 0.46 -9.14
N LEU A 59 -3.43 0.10 -8.35
CA LEU A 59 -3.44 -1.16 -7.60
C LEU A 59 -4.53 -1.18 -6.52
N ILE A 60 -4.70 -0.10 -5.76
CA ILE A 60 -5.77 0.04 -4.78
C ILE A 60 -7.14 -0.11 -5.45
N THR A 61 -7.34 0.55 -6.58
CA THR A 61 -8.59 0.47 -7.33
C THR A 61 -8.88 -0.96 -7.80
N SER A 62 -7.85 -1.67 -8.27
CA SER A 62 -7.98 -3.00 -8.86
C SER A 62 -8.10 -4.13 -7.83
N TYR A 63 -7.39 -4.01 -6.69
CA TYR A 63 -7.18 -5.11 -5.75
C TYR A 63 -7.33 -4.74 -4.27
N GLY A 64 -7.61 -3.47 -3.95
CA GLY A 64 -7.62 -2.96 -2.57
C GLY A 64 -8.57 -3.73 -1.64
N ASP A 65 -9.71 -4.20 -2.18
CA ASP A 65 -10.73 -5.00 -1.50
C ASP A 65 -10.23 -6.39 -1.07
N LYS A 66 -9.11 -6.86 -1.62
CA LYS A 66 -8.56 -8.20 -1.38
C LYS A 66 -7.17 -8.19 -0.73
N LEU A 67 -6.56 -7.03 -0.52
CA LEU A 67 -5.21 -6.92 0.04
C LEU A 67 -5.10 -7.57 1.43
N HIS A 68 -6.17 -7.53 2.23
CA HIS A 68 -6.22 -8.18 3.54
C HIS A 68 -6.07 -9.72 3.44
N ALA A 69 -6.48 -10.33 2.34
CA ALA A 69 -6.36 -11.78 2.10
C ALA A 69 -4.99 -12.19 1.54
N PHE A 70 -4.24 -11.24 0.96
CA PHE A 70 -2.98 -11.52 0.27
C PHE A 70 -1.80 -11.68 1.22
N ALA A 71 -1.76 -10.90 2.31
CA ALA A 71 -0.67 -10.97 3.27
C ALA A 71 -0.52 -12.36 3.94
N GLY A 72 -1.58 -13.16 3.97
CA GLY A 72 -1.55 -14.53 4.52
C GLY A 72 -0.92 -15.57 3.64
N ARG A 73 -0.63 -15.23 2.37
CA ARG A 73 -0.10 -16.18 1.38
C ARG A 73 1.34 -15.90 0.97
N ASN A 74 1.92 -14.78 1.40
CA ASN A 74 3.29 -14.41 1.07
C ASN A 74 4.10 -14.20 2.37
N PRO A 75 5.14 -15.02 2.63
CA PRO A 75 5.99 -14.87 3.82
C PRO A 75 6.61 -13.48 3.98
N LYS A 76 6.89 -12.76 2.87
CA LYS A 76 7.40 -11.39 2.89
C LYS A 76 6.41 -10.43 3.60
N TYR A 77 5.11 -10.70 3.50
CA TYR A 77 4.04 -9.84 4.00
C TYR A 77 3.32 -10.41 5.22
N ALA A 78 3.71 -11.60 5.70
CA ALA A 78 3.05 -12.27 6.82
C ALA A 78 3.06 -11.42 8.11
N HIS A 79 4.13 -10.65 8.33
CA HIS A 79 4.24 -9.73 9.47
C HIS A 79 3.21 -8.58 9.42
N LEU A 80 2.60 -8.29 8.26
CA LEU A 80 1.53 -7.31 8.13
C LEU A 80 0.18 -7.84 8.66
N LEU A 81 0.03 -9.16 8.79
CA LEU A 81 -1.16 -9.79 9.36
C LEU A 81 -1.09 -9.99 10.87
N ASP A 82 0.06 -9.76 11.49
CA ASP A 82 0.21 -9.97 12.92
C ASP A 82 -0.54 -8.84 13.65
N ALA A 83 -1.83 -9.09 13.89
CA ALA A 83 -2.84 -8.14 14.37
C ALA A 83 -2.63 -7.69 15.82
N SER A 84 -1.44 -7.93 16.39
CA SER A 84 -1.07 -7.52 17.73
C SER A 84 -1.04 -5.99 17.91
N ASP A 85 -1.04 -5.24 16.80
CA ASP A 85 -0.99 -3.76 16.80
C ASP A 85 -2.26 -3.10 16.20
N ASP A 86 -3.26 -3.89 15.82
CA ASP A 86 -4.57 -3.35 15.40
C ASP A 86 -5.40 -3.00 16.65
N MET A 87 -4.95 -2.00 17.41
CA MET A 87 -5.87 -1.26 18.28
C MET A 87 -6.84 -0.52 17.37
N ILE A 88 -7.99 -1.15 17.13
CA ILE A 88 -9.16 -0.49 16.56
C ILE A 88 -9.55 0.62 17.54
N GLN A 89 -9.14 1.85 17.24
CA GLN A 89 -9.66 3.06 17.89
C GLN A 89 -10.96 3.47 17.22
#